data_AF-A0A7V8W955-F1
#
_entry.id   AF-A0A7V8W955-F1
#
_cell.length_a   1.000
_cell.length_b   1.000
_cell.length_c   1.000
_cell.angle_alpha   90.00
_cell.angle_beta   90.00
_cell.angle_gamma   90.00
#
_symmetry.space_group_name_H-M   'P 1'
#
loop_
_entity.id
_entity.type
_entity.pdbx_description
1 polymer ?
#
loop_
_entity_poly.entity_id
_entity_poly.type
_entity_poly.pdbx_seq_one_letter_code
_entity_poly.pdbx_strand_id
1 'polypeptide(L)'
;MTAFLSRRPYIAPVTLALAMAVAAVVVAAITDLPIRDPDGIFGERMRLMLGTVVAFVAVDIVPRALARAGWRPQHLLRTIRTVARERYTRRRTVLAITGVLSFYVTYVAYRNLKSYLPILAEQDLDRSLLEIERSLLFGNDPAELLQGVLGTGAVAQVLSWVYLFFLAFVPISVGVASIWSRRYGPGFWYTTALGLNWTLGVASYYIVPTLGPIFVFPGLFESLPATGVSDLQEVLVIERALVLWDADATTSVQSIAGFASLHVSIVFTAALIAQLLRLPRLLTGGLWTFLTLTVLATVYFGWHYVLDDVAGFMIGGVSVYVGALATGQPLRRRASHERLDDVVAGDGRERHGVDPIEDPSVGTEGAPRVLDARIALEERLEEVADRRGHGDGQPREGRFEALKRRVAERHEQPQREGSDGDAR
;
A
#
# COMPACT_ATOMS: atom_id res chain seq x y z
N MET A 1 -12.61 -16.40 -24.77
CA MET A 1 -12.73 -15.48 -23.61
C MET A 1 -11.45 -14.65 -23.37
N THR A 2 -10.27 -15.26 -23.37
CA THR A 2 -8.95 -14.59 -23.15
C THR A 2 -8.63 -13.47 -24.17
N ALA A 3 -9.04 -13.60 -25.44
CA ALA A 3 -8.83 -12.56 -26.46
C ALA A 3 -9.73 -11.31 -26.30
N PHE A 4 -10.88 -11.42 -25.60
CA PHE A 4 -11.81 -10.30 -25.39
C PHE A 4 -11.33 -9.39 -24.25
N LEU A 5 -10.87 -9.99 -23.14
CA LEU A 5 -10.32 -9.26 -21.99
C LEU A 5 -9.02 -8.53 -22.32
N SER A 6 -8.20 -9.09 -23.22
CA SER A 6 -6.99 -8.44 -23.74
C SER A 6 -7.25 -7.08 -24.42
N ARG A 7 -8.46 -6.85 -24.97
CA ARG A 7 -8.81 -5.60 -25.67
C ARG A 7 -9.35 -4.51 -24.73
N ARG A 8 -9.79 -4.85 -23.52
CA ARG A 8 -10.44 -3.93 -22.57
C ARG A 8 -9.98 -4.20 -21.12
N PRO A 9 -8.70 -3.95 -20.80
CA PRO A 9 -8.13 -4.24 -19.48
C PRO A 9 -8.78 -3.44 -18.33
N TYR A 10 -9.48 -2.35 -18.65
CA TYR A 10 -10.19 -1.53 -17.66
C TYR A 10 -11.48 -2.16 -17.11
N ILE A 11 -12.02 -3.21 -17.73
CA ILE A 11 -13.25 -3.86 -17.26
C ILE A 11 -13.02 -4.55 -15.92
N ALA A 12 -11.92 -5.29 -15.78
CA ALA A 12 -11.63 -6.08 -14.59
C ALA A 12 -11.65 -5.27 -13.27
N PRO A 13 -10.90 -4.15 -13.14
CA PRO A 13 -10.92 -3.38 -11.90
C PRO A 13 -12.26 -2.67 -11.68
N VAL A 14 -12.97 -2.27 -12.75
CA VAL A 14 -14.31 -1.65 -12.62
C VAL A 14 -15.33 -2.67 -12.11
N THR A 15 -15.36 -3.87 -12.68
CA THR A 15 -16.26 -4.94 -12.23
C THR A 15 -15.98 -5.33 -10.78
N LEU A 16 -14.71 -5.45 -10.40
CA LEU A 16 -14.33 -5.75 -9.02
C LEU A 16 -14.74 -4.63 -8.06
N ALA A 17 -14.52 -3.37 -8.44
CA ALA A 17 -14.94 -2.22 -7.64
C ALA A 17 -16.45 -2.18 -7.42
N LEU A 18 -17.24 -2.43 -8.47
CA LEU A 18 -18.70 -2.50 -8.37
C LEU A 18 -19.14 -3.67 -7.48
N ALA A 19 -18.54 -4.86 -7.64
CA ALA A 19 -18.86 -6.02 -6.81
C ALA A 19 -18.56 -5.76 -5.32
N MET A 20 -17.42 -5.16 -5.02
CA MET A 20 -17.04 -4.78 -3.65
C MET A 20 -17.97 -3.71 -3.08
N ALA A 21 -18.32 -2.69 -3.86
CA ALA A 21 -19.27 -1.66 -3.43
C ALA A 21 -20.65 -2.24 -3.13
N VAL A 22 -21.17 -3.12 -3.99
CA VAL A 22 -22.43 -3.82 -3.77
C VAL A 22 -22.35 -4.69 -2.51
N ALA A 23 -21.26 -5.45 -2.32
CA ALA A 23 -21.07 -6.26 -1.12
C ALA A 23 -21.07 -5.40 0.15
N ALA A 24 -20.37 -4.27 0.17
CA ALA A 24 -20.36 -3.35 1.31
C ALA A 24 -21.76 -2.78 1.61
N VAL A 25 -22.50 -2.37 0.58
CA VAL A 25 -23.88 -1.85 0.72
C VAL A 25 -24.84 -2.94 1.22
N VAL A 26 -24.75 -4.15 0.68
CA VAL A 26 -25.60 -5.27 1.10
C VAL A 26 -25.31 -5.64 2.55
N VAL A 27 -24.04 -5.79 2.93
CA VAL A 27 -23.68 -6.09 4.32
C VAL A 27 -24.17 -4.98 5.25
N ALA A 28 -23.90 -3.71 4.93
CA ALA A 28 -24.40 -2.58 5.70
C ALA A 28 -25.93 -2.62 5.90
N ALA A 29 -26.69 -2.90 4.83
CA ALA A 29 -28.14 -2.94 4.87
C ALA A 29 -28.71 -4.13 5.66
N ILE A 30 -28.09 -5.32 5.57
CA ILE A 30 -28.59 -6.50 6.31
C ILE A 30 -28.21 -6.47 7.79
N THR A 31 -27.14 -5.75 8.15
CA THR A 31 -26.64 -5.66 9.53
C THR A 31 -27.06 -4.37 10.23
N ASP A 32 -27.79 -3.48 9.53
CA ASP A 32 -28.15 -2.13 9.99
C ASP A 32 -26.92 -1.33 10.47
N LEU A 33 -25.83 -1.41 9.70
CA LEU A 33 -24.58 -0.70 10.00
C LEU A 33 -24.39 0.48 9.03
N PRO A 34 -23.85 1.62 9.49
CA PRO A 34 -23.65 2.77 8.62
C PRO A 34 -22.49 2.54 7.65
N ILE A 35 -22.63 3.04 6.43
CA ILE A 35 -21.52 3.18 5.48
C ILE A 35 -20.74 4.44 5.84
N ARG A 36 -19.48 4.27 6.21
CA ARG A 36 -18.59 5.35 6.66
C ARG A 36 -17.60 5.75 5.59
N ASP A 37 -17.12 6.98 5.71
CA ASP A 37 -15.97 7.48 4.96
C ASP A 37 -14.68 7.24 5.79
N PRO A 38 -13.91 6.16 5.51
CA PRO A 38 -12.89 5.63 6.42
C PRO A 38 -11.68 6.53 6.67
N ASP A 39 -11.58 7.62 5.92
CA ASP A 39 -10.46 8.53 5.91
C ASP A 39 -10.91 9.99 5.70
N GLY A 40 -12.21 10.29 5.73
CA GLY A 40 -12.71 11.60 5.28
C GLY A 40 -12.32 11.88 3.82
N ILE A 41 -12.29 10.84 2.97
CA ILE A 41 -11.99 10.91 1.54
C ILE A 41 -12.89 11.94 0.86
N PHE A 42 -14.15 12.06 1.26
CA PHE A 42 -15.12 13.02 0.72
C PHE A 42 -15.03 14.41 1.37
N GLY A 43 -14.13 14.60 2.34
CA GLY A 43 -13.88 15.86 3.04
C GLY A 43 -12.51 16.48 2.74
N GLU A 44 -11.77 16.87 3.79
CA GLU A 44 -10.46 17.51 3.66
C GLU A 44 -9.43 16.63 2.91
N ARG A 45 -9.49 15.30 3.08
CA ARG A 45 -8.58 14.38 2.40
C ARG A 45 -8.90 14.22 0.91
N MET A 46 -10.10 14.60 0.43
CA MET A 46 -10.38 14.74 -1.01
C MET A 46 -9.39 15.72 -1.64
N ARG A 47 -9.13 16.85 -0.97
CA ARG A 47 -8.21 17.88 -1.47
C ARG A 47 -6.78 17.35 -1.52
N LEU A 48 -6.36 16.58 -0.51
CA LEU A 48 -5.04 15.94 -0.48
C LEU A 48 -4.92 14.87 -1.56
N MET A 49 -5.95 14.05 -1.80
CA MET A 49 -5.99 13.04 -2.85
C MET A 49 -5.92 13.69 -4.24
N LEU A 50 -6.77 14.68 -4.51
CA LEU A 50 -6.76 15.46 -5.75
C LEU A 50 -5.41 16.19 -5.93
N GLY A 51 -4.90 16.79 -4.85
CA GLY A 51 -3.57 17.41 -4.82
C GLY A 51 -2.45 16.43 -5.14
N THR A 52 -2.55 15.19 -4.65
CA THR A 52 -1.60 14.11 -4.96
C THR A 52 -1.69 13.75 -6.43
N VAL A 53 -2.89 13.57 -7.00
CA VAL A 53 -3.06 13.33 -8.44
C VAL A 53 -2.46 14.48 -9.26
N VAL A 54 -2.70 15.74 -8.88
CA VAL A 54 -2.11 16.91 -9.52
C VAL A 54 -0.59 16.91 -9.40
N ALA A 55 -0.04 16.57 -8.24
CA ALA A 55 1.40 16.45 -8.02
C ALA A 55 2.01 15.35 -8.90
N PHE A 56 1.37 14.19 -9.03
CA PHE A 56 1.80 13.13 -9.95
C PHE A 56 1.81 13.58 -11.41
N VAL A 57 0.78 14.32 -11.83
CA VAL A 57 0.72 14.91 -13.17
C VAL A 57 1.82 15.96 -13.36
N ALA A 58 2.05 16.81 -12.36
CA ALA A 58 3.12 17.82 -12.39
C ALA A 58 4.51 17.17 -12.46
N VAL A 59 4.78 16.13 -11.66
CA VAL A 59 6.04 15.38 -11.69
C VAL A 59 6.25 14.62 -13.01
N ASP A 60 5.18 14.21 -13.72
CA ASP A 60 5.35 13.66 -15.08
C ASP A 60 5.65 14.76 -16.12
N ILE A 61 5.00 15.92 -16.02
CA ILE A 61 5.05 16.97 -17.05
C ILE A 61 6.24 17.91 -16.87
N VAL A 62 6.48 18.42 -15.66
CA VAL A 62 7.43 19.49 -15.37
C VAL A 62 8.87 19.09 -15.70
N PRO A 63 9.40 17.94 -15.26
CA PRO A 63 10.77 17.53 -15.61
C PRO A 63 10.96 17.36 -17.12
N ARG A 64 9.94 16.83 -17.82
CA ARG A 64 9.97 16.67 -19.28
C ARG A 64 9.91 18.02 -20.00
N ALA A 65 9.12 18.94 -19.49
CA ALA A 65 9.01 20.28 -20.04
C ALA A 65 10.30 21.07 -19.79
N LEU A 66 10.92 20.95 -18.61
CA LEU A 66 12.22 21.56 -18.30
C LEU A 66 13.32 20.98 -19.19
N ALA A 67 13.38 19.66 -19.36
CA ALA A 67 14.33 19.02 -20.28
C ALA A 67 14.16 19.46 -21.74
N ARG A 68 12.93 19.73 -22.19
CA ARG A 68 12.64 20.24 -23.55
C ARG A 68 12.85 21.76 -23.69
N ALA A 69 12.55 22.55 -22.67
CA ALA A 69 12.65 24.00 -22.71
C ALA A 69 14.09 24.49 -22.46
N GLY A 70 14.92 23.70 -21.78
CA GLY A 70 16.24 24.12 -21.33
C GLY A 70 16.14 25.31 -20.37
N TRP A 71 17.15 26.19 -20.38
CA TRP A 71 17.25 27.38 -19.52
C TRP A 71 16.41 28.59 -20.02
N ARG A 72 15.35 28.37 -20.81
CA ARG A 72 14.52 29.44 -21.40
C ARG A 72 13.15 29.54 -20.70
N PRO A 73 13.03 30.27 -19.57
CA PRO A 73 11.80 30.32 -18.78
C PRO A 73 10.61 30.94 -19.53
N GLN A 74 10.88 31.85 -20.48
CA GLN A 74 9.85 32.53 -21.28
C GLN A 74 8.96 31.59 -22.09
N HIS A 75 9.44 30.38 -22.41
CA HIS A 75 8.69 29.37 -23.16
C HIS A 75 8.19 28.22 -22.29
N LEU A 76 8.55 28.17 -21.00
CA LEU A 76 8.29 27.04 -20.12
C LEU A 76 6.80 26.70 -20.04
N LEU A 77 5.93 27.70 -19.85
CA LEU A 77 4.48 27.48 -19.79
C LEU A 77 3.90 26.94 -21.10
N ARG A 78 4.40 27.40 -22.25
CA ARG A 78 3.98 26.87 -23.56
C ARG A 78 4.45 25.43 -23.73
N THR A 79 5.70 25.13 -23.37
CA THR A 79 6.26 23.77 -23.43
C THR A 79 5.53 22.81 -22.49
N ILE A 80 5.20 23.23 -21.26
CA ILE A 80 4.36 22.48 -20.32
C ILE A 80 3.02 22.13 -20.97
N ARG A 81 2.34 23.12 -21.58
CA ARG A 81 1.04 22.90 -22.22
C ARG A 81 1.13 21.96 -23.42
N THR A 82 2.20 22.03 -24.19
CA THR A 82 2.45 21.12 -25.32
C THR A 82 2.71 19.69 -24.83
N VAL A 83 3.61 19.50 -23.85
CA VAL A 83 3.88 18.20 -23.23
C VAL A 83 2.61 17.61 -22.62
N ALA A 84 1.81 18.44 -21.93
CA ALA A 84 0.55 18.01 -21.33
C ALA A 84 -0.43 17.48 -22.40
N ARG A 85 -0.60 18.18 -23.53
CA ARG A 85 -1.49 17.77 -24.61
C ARG A 85 -1.01 16.51 -25.34
N GLU A 86 0.30 16.38 -25.56
CA GLU A 86 0.89 15.17 -26.15
C GLU A 86 0.72 13.95 -25.23
N ARG A 87 0.88 14.16 -23.93
CA ARG A 87 0.91 13.08 -22.93
C ARG A 87 -0.47 12.66 -22.47
N TYR A 88 -1.39 13.61 -22.26
CA TYR A 88 -2.72 13.39 -21.72
C TYR A 88 -3.78 13.63 -22.81
N THR A 89 -3.89 12.66 -23.72
CA THR A 89 -5.03 12.60 -24.63
C THR A 89 -6.31 12.33 -23.85
N ARG A 90 -7.49 12.76 -24.35
CA ARG A 90 -8.78 12.50 -23.68
C ARG A 90 -8.95 11.02 -23.28
N ARG A 91 -8.62 10.11 -24.20
CA ARG A 91 -8.67 8.66 -23.96
C ARG A 91 -7.76 8.24 -22.81
N ARG A 92 -6.52 8.76 -22.77
CA ARG A 92 -5.55 8.47 -21.70
C ARG A 92 -6.06 8.92 -20.34
N THR A 93 -6.57 10.15 -20.28
CA THR A 93 -7.09 10.75 -19.06
C THR A 93 -8.28 9.96 -18.52
N VAL A 94 -9.25 9.59 -19.37
CA VAL A 94 -10.40 8.78 -18.96
C VAL A 94 -9.93 7.44 -18.39
N LEU A 95 -9.01 6.74 -19.07
CA LEU A 95 -8.50 5.44 -18.58
C LEU A 95 -7.75 5.58 -17.24
N ALA A 96 -6.93 6.62 -17.06
CA ALA A 96 -6.24 6.87 -15.80
C ALA A 96 -7.23 7.14 -14.66
N ILE A 97 -8.25 7.99 -14.90
CA ILE A 97 -9.32 8.26 -13.93
C ILE A 97 -10.08 6.98 -13.60
N THR A 98 -10.42 6.15 -14.60
CA THR A 98 -11.10 4.87 -14.37
C THR A 98 -10.29 3.95 -13.46
N GLY A 99 -8.96 3.83 -13.68
CA GLY A 99 -8.10 3.02 -12.83
C GLY A 99 -8.05 3.52 -11.39
N VAL A 100 -7.82 4.82 -11.20
CA VAL A 100 -7.79 5.46 -9.88
C VAL A 100 -9.13 5.32 -9.17
N LEU A 101 -10.24 5.62 -9.84
CA LEU A 101 -11.57 5.55 -9.25
C LEU A 101 -11.93 4.11 -8.86
N SER A 102 -11.63 3.12 -9.71
CA SER A 102 -11.88 1.72 -9.40
C SER A 102 -11.11 1.26 -8.15
N PHE A 103 -9.87 1.71 -8.00
CA PHE A 103 -9.08 1.45 -6.79
C PHE A 103 -9.74 2.07 -5.55
N TYR A 104 -10.09 3.35 -5.59
CA TYR A 104 -10.66 4.03 -4.42
C TYR A 104 -12.03 3.49 -4.03
N VAL A 105 -12.90 3.15 -4.99
CA VAL A 105 -14.18 2.49 -4.70
C VAL A 105 -13.96 1.14 -4.02
N THR A 106 -13.02 0.34 -4.53
CA THR A 106 -12.64 -0.94 -3.91
C THR A 106 -12.10 -0.75 -2.49
N TYR A 107 -11.23 0.25 -2.30
CA TYR A 107 -10.63 0.57 -1.01
C TYR A 107 -11.67 1.01 0.03
N VAL A 108 -12.59 1.90 -0.33
CA VAL A 108 -13.68 2.35 0.57
C VAL A 108 -14.58 1.18 0.97
N ALA A 109 -14.95 0.34 0.00
CA ALA A 109 -15.74 -0.85 0.27
C ALA A 109 -15.01 -1.83 1.21
N TYR A 110 -13.74 -2.11 0.93
CA TYR A 110 -12.88 -2.92 1.78
C TYR A 110 -12.79 -2.38 3.21
N ARG A 111 -12.57 -1.08 3.38
CA ARG A 111 -12.45 -0.44 4.71
C ARG A 111 -13.75 -0.56 5.51
N ASN A 112 -14.90 -0.41 4.87
CA ASN A 112 -16.20 -0.59 5.52
C ASN A 112 -16.44 -2.04 5.92
N LEU A 113 -16.24 -2.98 5.00
CA LEU A 113 -16.35 -4.42 5.30
C LEU A 113 -15.41 -4.81 6.44
N LYS A 114 -14.15 -4.36 6.42
CA LYS A 114 -13.21 -4.57 7.53
C LYS A 114 -13.76 -4.01 8.84
N SER A 115 -14.32 -2.81 8.83
CA SER A 115 -14.87 -2.16 10.02
C SER A 115 -16.05 -2.89 10.64
N TYR A 116 -16.78 -3.68 9.85
CA TYR A 116 -17.92 -4.47 10.33
C TYR A 116 -17.49 -5.78 10.99
N LEU A 117 -16.26 -6.23 10.74
CA LEU A 117 -15.72 -7.51 11.23
C LEU A 117 -16.05 -7.80 12.71
N PRO A 118 -15.75 -6.93 13.69
CA PRO A 118 -15.93 -7.29 15.10
C PRO A 118 -17.40 -7.40 15.54
N ILE A 119 -18.34 -6.93 14.73
CA ILE A 119 -19.79 -7.06 14.98
C ILE A 119 -20.31 -8.39 14.39
N LEU A 120 -19.66 -8.87 13.33
CA LEU A 120 -20.12 -10.01 12.53
C LEU A 120 -19.36 -11.31 12.81
N ALA A 121 -18.15 -11.22 13.37
CA ALA A 121 -17.34 -12.36 13.72
C ALA A 121 -16.59 -12.09 15.03
N GLU A 122 -16.59 -13.08 15.91
CA GLU A 122 -15.75 -13.09 17.10
C GLU A 122 -14.28 -13.26 16.69
N GLN A 123 -13.38 -12.46 17.26
CA GLN A 123 -11.95 -12.46 16.93
C GLN A 123 -11.16 -13.18 18.04
N ASP A 124 -11.28 -14.49 18.11
CA ASP A 124 -10.78 -15.35 19.19
C ASP A 124 -9.61 -16.27 18.78
N LEU A 125 -9.22 -16.25 17.49
CA LEU A 125 -8.22 -17.18 16.96
C LEU A 125 -6.75 -16.78 17.23
N ASP A 126 -6.52 -15.62 17.85
CA ASP A 126 -5.18 -15.10 18.17
C ASP A 126 -4.33 -16.07 19.02
N ARG A 127 -4.93 -16.68 20.06
CA ARG A 127 -4.22 -17.66 20.92
C ARG A 127 -3.80 -18.90 20.13
N SER A 128 -4.70 -19.44 19.30
CA SER A 128 -4.45 -20.62 18.49
C SER A 128 -3.32 -20.37 17.49
N LEU A 129 -3.29 -19.20 16.83
CA LEU A 129 -2.19 -18.83 15.94
C LEU A 129 -0.87 -18.71 16.69
N LEU A 130 -0.85 -18.03 17.85
CA LEU A 130 0.37 -17.89 18.64
C LEU A 130 0.94 -19.24 19.08
N GLU A 131 0.07 -20.17 19.51
CA GLU A 131 0.47 -21.52 19.92
C GLU A 131 1.07 -22.31 18.76
N ILE A 132 0.48 -22.22 17.57
CA ILE A 132 1.04 -22.84 16.36
C ILE A 132 2.43 -22.27 16.08
N GLU A 133 2.61 -20.94 16.13
CA GLU A 133 3.90 -20.32 15.83
C GLU A 133 4.96 -20.64 16.87
N ARG A 134 4.61 -20.64 18.16
CA ARG A 134 5.48 -21.10 19.23
C ARG A 134 5.90 -22.55 18.99
N SER A 135 4.99 -23.43 18.57
CA SER A 135 5.32 -24.82 18.27
C SER A 135 6.33 -24.93 17.11
N LEU A 136 6.19 -24.09 16.08
CA LEU A 136 7.09 -24.03 14.92
C LEU A 136 8.46 -23.44 15.29
N LEU A 137 8.52 -22.57 16.30
CA LEU A 137 9.72 -21.88 16.77
C LEU A 137 10.25 -22.45 18.09
N PHE A 138 10.00 -23.73 18.36
CA PHE A 138 10.54 -24.47 19.52
C PHE A 138 10.23 -23.83 20.88
N GLY A 139 9.02 -23.29 21.02
CA GLY A 139 8.52 -22.63 22.23
C GLY A 139 8.77 -21.13 22.31
N ASN A 140 9.40 -20.52 21.32
CA ASN A 140 9.74 -19.10 21.34
C ASN A 140 8.68 -18.24 20.62
N ASP A 141 8.46 -17.04 21.12
CA ASP A 141 7.61 -16.04 20.48
C ASP A 141 8.33 -15.39 19.28
N PRO A 142 7.71 -15.34 18.07
CA PRO A 142 8.34 -14.76 16.88
C PRO A 142 8.77 -13.31 17.08
N ALA A 143 7.94 -12.49 17.73
CA ALA A 143 8.22 -11.09 17.99
C ALA A 143 9.40 -10.92 18.94
N GLU A 144 9.44 -11.67 20.05
CA GLU A 144 10.55 -11.62 21.00
C GLU A 144 11.87 -12.08 20.37
N LEU A 145 11.84 -13.11 19.52
CA LEU A 145 13.04 -13.53 18.76
C LEU A 145 13.55 -12.42 17.85
N LEU A 146 12.66 -11.76 17.10
CA LEU A 146 13.06 -10.64 16.25
C LEU A 146 13.60 -9.46 17.06
N GLN A 147 12.95 -9.12 18.18
CA GLN A 147 13.40 -8.06 19.08
C GLN A 147 14.74 -8.41 19.74
N GLY A 148 14.98 -9.66 20.11
CA GLY A 148 16.24 -10.13 20.67
C GLY A 148 17.39 -10.12 19.68
N VAL A 149 17.12 -10.46 18.40
CA VAL A 149 18.14 -10.47 17.34
C VAL A 149 18.45 -9.05 16.83
N LEU A 150 17.42 -8.23 16.63
CA LEU A 150 17.55 -6.90 16.02
C LEU A 150 17.77 -5.78 17.06
N GLY A 151 17.38 -6.01 18.32
CA GLY A 151 17.33 -5.02 19.38
C GLY A 151 16.05 -4.17 19.34
N THR A 152 15.78 -3.45 20.43
CA THR A 152 14.55 -2.64 20.64
C THR A 152 14.72 -1.15 20.38
N GLY A 153 15.95 -0.62 20.30
CA GLY A 153 16.22 0.83 20.22
C GLY A 153 16.09 1.41 18.81
N ALA A 154 17.23 1.70 18.17
CA ALA A 154 17.26 2.38 16.87
C ALA A 154 16.53 1.61 15.76
N VAL A 155 16.56 0.27 15.81
CA VAL A 155 15.86 -0.57 14.83
C VAL A 155 14.36 -0.37 14.87
N ALA A 156 13.75 -0.20 16.06
CA ALA A 156 12.34 0.12 16.18
C ALA A 156 12.00 1.42 15.43
N GLN A 157 12.81 2.47 15.56
CA GLN A 157 12.55 3.72 14.83
C GLN A 157 12.62 3.51 13.30
N VAL A 158 13.63 2.78 12.82
CA VAL A 158 13.78 2.49 11.38
C VAL A 158 12.61 1.66 10.85
N LEU A 159 12.26 0.56 11.53
CA LEU A 159 11.13 -0.29 11.13
C LEU A 159 9.81 0.46 11.24
N SER A 160 9.65 1.37 12.21
CA SER A 160 8.46 2.23 12.31
C SER A 160 8.32 3.12 11.08
N TRP A 161 9.41 3.74 10.61
CA TRP A 161 9.40 4.53 9.38
C TRP A 161 9.04 3.69 8.15
N VAL A 162 9.61 2.48 8.03
CA VAL A 162 9.27 1.54 6.96
C VAL A 162 7.78 1.20 7.00
N TYR A 163 7.25 0.84 8.17
CA TYR A 163 5.86 0.48 8.32
C TYR A 163 4.94 1.64 7.96
N LEU A 164 5.18 2.84 8.48
CA LEU A 164 4.36 4.00 8.19
C LEU A 164 4.47 4.47 6.74
N PHE A 165 5.62 4.25 6.09
CA PHE A 165 5.77 4.54 4.66
C PHE A 165 4.81 3.73 3.79
N PHE A 166 4.34 2.56 4.25
CA PHE A 166 3.30 1.80 3.55
C PHE A 166 2.04 2.64 3.25
N LEU A 167 1.62 3.50 4.19
CA LEU A 167 0.45 4.36 4.03
C LEU A 167 0.60 5.31 2.83
N ALA A 168 1.81 5.81 2.60
CA ALA A 168 2.12 6.64 1.44
C ALA A 168 2.37 5.81 0.17
N PHE A 169 3.00 4.63 0.32
CA PHE A 169 3.36 3.75 -0.78
C PHE A 169 2.16 3.34 -1.64
N VAL A 170 1.04 2.97 -1.02
CA VAL A 170 -0.15 2.51 -1.75
C VAL A 170 -0.67 3.56 -2.74
N PRO A 171 -1.08 4.78 -2.34
CA PRO A 171 -1.55 5.79 -3.29
C PRO A 171 -0.47 6.22 -4.28
N ILE A 172 0.81 6.25 -3.85
CA ILE A 172 1.93 6.54 -4.75
C ILE A 172 1.99 5.50 -5.87
N SER A 173 1.96 4.21 -5.53
CA SER A 173 2.07 3.12 -6.50
C SER A 173 0.90 3.08 -7.48
N VAL A 174 -0.32 3.38 -7.02
CA VAL A 174 -1.52 3.53 -7.88
C VAL A 174 -1.36 4.71 -8.83
N GLY A 175 -0.85 5.84 -8.34
CA GLY A 175 -0.52 7.01 -9.15
C GLY A 175 0.50 6.68 -10.24
N VAL A 176 1.61 6.03 -9.89
CA VAL A 176 2.63 5.58 -10.86
C VAL A 176 2.03 4.64 -11.91
N ALA A 177 1.27 3.63 -11.49
CA ALA A 177 0.69 2.64 -12.39
C ALA A 177 -0.36 3.25 -13.33
N SER A 178 -1.21 4.14 -12.83
CA SER A 178 -2.34 4.71 -13.58
C SER A 178 -1.95 5.92 -14.44
N ILE A 179 -1.04 6.77 -13.94
CA ILE A 179 -0.70 8.07 -14.55
C ILE A 179 0.61 7.98 -15.36
N TRP A 180 1.65 7.33 -14.81
CA TRP A 180 2.98 7.33 -15.45
C TRP A 180 3.18 6.20 -16.45
N SER A 181 2.40 5.12 -16.37
CA SER A 181 2.55 4.02 -17.33
C SER A 181 2.29 4.48 -18.78
N ARG A 182 3.23 4.16 -19.67
CA ARG A 182 3.10 4.40 -21.12
C ARG A 182 2.07 3.46 -21.76
N ARG A 183 1.88 2.27 -21.20
CA ARG A 183 0.92 1.27 -21.67
C ARG A 183 -0.14 1.04 -20.59
N TYR A 184 -1.42 1.15 -20.96
CA TYR A 184 -2.50 1.01 -19.98
C TYR A 184 -2.63 -0.41 -19.41
N GLY A 185 -2.25 -1.43 -20.19
CA GLY A 185 -2.37 -2.84 -19.79
C GLY A 185 -1.69 -3.15 -18.45
N PRO A 186 -0.38 -2.91 -18.29
CA PRO A 186 0.31 -3.11 -17.02
C PRO A 186 -0.24 -2.28 -15.86
N GLY A 187 -0.69 -1.05 -16.13
CA GLY A 187 -1.31 -0.20 -15.10
C GLY A 187 -2.60 -0.81 -14.56
N PHE A 188 -3.51 -1.21 -15.46
CA PHE A 188 -4.75 -1.88 -15.07
C PHE A 188 -4.52 -3.27 -14.46
N TRP A 189 -3.50 -4.00 -14.89
CA TRP A 189 -3.10 -5.25 -14.22
C TRP A 189 -2.75 -4.99 -12.76
N TYR A 190 -1.89 -4.00 -12.50
CA TYR A 190 -1.52 -3.63 -11.15
C TYR A 190 -2.72 -3.16 -10.32
N THR A 191 -3.56 -2.28 -10.86
CA THR A 191 -4.79 -1.82 -10.18
C THR A 191 -5.74 -2.98 -9.88
N THR A 192 -5.90 -3.93 -10.81
CA THR A 192 -6.74 -5.12 -10.61
C THR A 192 -6.17 -6.01 -9.51
N ALA A 193 -4.86 -6.25 -9.52
CA ALA A 193 -4.18 -7.05 -8.50
C ALA A 193 -4.32 -6.39 -7.11
N LEU A 194 -4.19 -5.07 -6.99
CA LEU A 194 -4.44 -4.37 -5.72
C LEU A 194 -5.89 -4.49 -5.26
N GLY A 195 -6.85 -4.33 -6.18
CA GLY A 195 -8.26 -4.57 -5.86
C GLY A 195 -8.49 -5.99 -5.34
N LEU A 196 -7.89 -6.99 -5.98
CA LEU A 196 -7.98 -8.40 -5.57
C LEU A 196 -7.33 -8.63 -4.20
N ASN A 197 -6.21 -7.98 -3.89
CA ASN A 197 -5.62 -8.03 -2.55
C ASN A 197 -6.62 -7.56 -1.50
N TRP A 198 -7.25 -6.40 -1.70
CA TRP A 198 -8.25 -5.89 -0.76
C TRP A 198 -9.45 -6.85 -0.61
N THR A 199 -9.96 -7.37 -1.72
CA THR A 199 -11.10 -8.32 -1.72
C THR A 199 -10.77 -9.62 -1.00
N LEU A 200 -9.65 -10.26 -1.37
CA LEU A 200 -9.23 -11.53 -0.75
C LEU A 200 -8.78 -11.34 0.70
N GLY A 201 -8.18 -10.18 1.00
CA GLY A 201 -7.81 -9.80 2.36
C GLY A 201 -9.03 -9.70 3.26
N VAL A 202 -10.04 -8.92 2.89
CA VAL A 202 -11.25 -8.85 3.73
C VAL A 202 -11.95 -10.20 3.83
N ALA A 203 -12.00 -10.98 2.75
CA ALA A 203 -12.54 -12.35 2.84
C ALA A 203 -11.75 -13.20 3.85
N SER A 204 -10.42 -13.12 3.86
CA SER A 204 -9.58 -13.84 4.82
C SER A 204 -9.83 -13.40 6.27
N TYR A 205 -10.20 -12.14 6.50
CA TYR A 205 -10.47 -11.59 7.83
C TYR A 205 -11.69 -12.26 8.47
N TYR A 206 -12.68 -12.62 7.64
CA TYR A 206 -13.87 -13.35 8.08
C TYR A 206 -13.66 -14.86 8.19
N ILE A 207 -12.62 -15.41 7.55
CA ILE A 207 -12.29 -16.85 7.63
C ILE A 207 -11.43 -17.14 8.86
N VAL A 208 -10.46 -16.27 9.15
CA VAL A 208 -9.56 -16.38 10.31
C VAL A 208 -9.58 -15.05 11.06
N PRO A 209 -10.63 -14.78 11.85
CA PRO A 209 -10.78 -13.51 12.55
C PRO A 209 -9.77 -13.39 13.70
N THR A 210 -8.77 -12.52 13.52
CA THR A 210 -7.77 -12.18 14.56
C THR A 210 -7.54 -10.68 14.65
N LEU A 211 -6.96 -10.23 15.76
CA LEU A 211 -6.60 -8.83 16.01
C LEU A 211 -5.14 -8.54 15.67
N GLY A 212 -4.24 -9.46 16.04
CA GLY A 212 -2.79 -9.29 15.97
C GLY A 212 -2.13 -9.32 17.35
N PRO A 213 -0.89 -9.81 17.46
CA PRO A 213 -0.21 -10.03 18.74
C PRO A 213 -0.21 -8.85 19.73
N ILE A 214 0.04 -7.62 19.26
CA ILE A 214 0.14 -6.44 20.13
C ILE A 214 -1.16 -6.13 20.87
N PHE A 215 -2.31 -6.44 20.24
CA PHE A 215 -3.63 -6.11 20.79
C PHE A 215 -4.12 -7.16 21.79
N VAL A 216 -3.58 -8.37 21.76
CA VAL A 216 -4.00 -9.49 22.62
C VAL A 216 -2.95 -9.82 23.69
N PHE A 217 -1.66 -9.68 23.36
CA PHE A 217 -0.52 -10.00 24.21
C PHE A 217 0.44 -8.80 24.32
N PRO A 218 0.00 -7.64 24.83
CA PRO A 218 0.83 -6.43 24.88
C PRO A 218 2.13 -6.61 25.67
N GLY A 219 2.16 -7.55 26.63
CA GLY A 219 3.34 -7.90 27.42
C GLY A 219 4.57 -8.27 26.58
N LEU A 220 4.37 -8.87 25.40
CA LEU A 220 5.46 -9.25 24.47
C LEU A 220 6.14 -8.04 23.81
N PHE A 221 5.62 -6.83 24.01
CA PHE A 221 6.05 -5.61 23.34
C PHE A 221 6.40 -4.47 24.30
N GLU A 222 6.35 -4.70 25.61
CA GLU A 222 6.62 -3.68 26.64
C GLU A 222 8.03 -3.08 26.56
N SER A 223 8.99 -3.83 26.04
CA SER A 223 10.38 -3.37 25.87
C SER A 223 10.59 -2.45 24.66
N LEU A 224 9.58 -2.26 23.81
CA LEU A 224 9.69 -1.39 22.64
C LEU A 224 9.51 0.09 23.04
N PRO A 225 10.34 1.01 22.49
CA PRO A 225 10.17 2.43 22.71
C PRO A 225 8.93 2.97 22.01
N ALA A 226 8.46 4.14 22.44
CA ALA A 226 7.46 4.90 21.70
C ALA A 226 7.96 5.25 20.28
N THR A 227 7.11 5.01 19.28
CA THR A 227 7.36 5.22 17.86
C THR A 227 6.07 5.70 17.19
N GLY A 228 6.14 6.15 15.94
CA GLY A 228 4.91 6.45 15.21
C GLY A 228 4.00 5.22 14.99
N VAL A 229 4.56 4.00 15.10
CA VAL A 229 3.76 2.77 15.12
C VAL A 229 2.98 2.61 16.42
N SER A 230 3.57 2.89 17.59
CA SER A 230 2.84 2.82 18.86
C SER A 230 1.72 3.85 18.91
N ASP A 231 1.96 5.07 18.40
CA ASP A 231 0.93 6.10 18.30
C ASP A 231 -0.24 5.63 17.42
N LEU A 232 0.07 4.97 16.30
CA LEU A 232 -0.93 4.39 15.41
C LEU A 232 -1.71 3.26 16.10
N GLN A 233 -1.04 2.38 16.85
CA GLN A 233 -1.69 1.31 17.62
C GLN A 233 -2.67 1.87 18.65
N GLU A 234 -2.30 2.91 19.39
CA GLU A 234 -3.19 3.56 20.36
C GLU A 234 -4.42 4.16 19.67
N VAL A 235 -4.23 4.89 18.56
CA VAL A 235 -5.35 5.45 17.78
C VAL A 235 -6.31 4.35 17.33
N LEU A 236 -5.80 3.23 16.83
CA LEU A 236 -6.63 2.14 16.34
C LEU A 236 -7.43 1.44 17.45
N VAL A 237 -6.86 1.30 18.64
CA VAL A 237 -7.57 0.75 19.82
C VAL A 237 -8.73 1.67 20.20
N ILE A 238 -8.49 2.98 20.21
CA ILE A 238 -9.53 3.98 20.53
C ILE A 238 -10.64 3.98 19.49
N GLU A 239 -10.29 4.00 18.19
CA GLU A 239 -11.28 3.95 17.10
C GLU A 239 -12.12 2.67 17.17
N ARG A 240 -11.49 1.53 17.48
CA ARG A 240 -12.21 0.27 17.71
C ARG A 240 -13.18 0.37 18.88
N ALA A 241 -12.74 0.91 20.02
CA ALA A 241 -13.59 1.06 21.19
C ALA A 241 -14.81 1.95 20.91
N LEU A 242 -14.64 3.02 20.14
CA LEU A 242 -15.75 3.89 19.72
C LEU A 242 -16.76 3.16 18.84
N VAL A 243 -16.30 2.36 17.86
CA VAL A 243 -17.19 1.58 16.98
C VAL A 243 -17.93 0.48 17.74
N LEU A 244 -17.28 -0.17 18.70
CA LEU A 244 -17.91 -1.19 19.53
C LEU A 244 -18.88 -0.63 20.57
N TRP A 245 -18.65 0.60 21.02
CA TRP A 245 -19.54 1.28 21.96
C TRP A 245 -20.87 1.66 21.31
N ASP A 246 -20.80 2.35 20.18
CA ASP A 246 -21.98 2.78 19.42
C ASP A 246 -21.56 3.04 17.97
N ALA A 247 -21.93 2.09 17.10
CA ALA A 247 -21.62 2.16 15.68
C ALA A 247 -22.31 3.35 15.00
N ASP A 248 -23.52 3.73 15.40
CA ASP A 248 -24.29 4.78 14.72
C ASP A 248 -23.87 6.19 15.16
N ALA A 249 -23.42 6.33 16.40
CA ALA A 249 -22.98 7.63 16.93
C ALA A 249 -21.57 8.04 16.49
N THR A 250 -20.76 7.14 15.94
CA THR A 250 -19.37 7.41 15.57
C THR A 250 -19.12 7.46 14.06
N THR A 251 -18.27 8.41 13.66
CA THR A 251 -17.71 8.47 12.30
C THR A 251 -16.39 7.71 12.17
N SER A 252 -15.84 7.18 13.27
CA SER A 252 -14.62 6.38 13.28
C SER A 252 -14.80 5.07 12.50
N VAL A 253 -13.70 4.61 11.88
CA VAL A 253 -13.66 3.30 11.22
C VAL A 253 -12.69 2.39 11.95
N GLN A 254 -13.20 1.24 12.38
CA GLN A 254 -12.39 0.22 13.00
C GLN A 254 -11.48 -0.41 11.94
N SER A 255 -10.18 -0.50 12.24
CA SER A 255 -9.17 -0.89 11.25
C SER A 255 -8.25 -2.05 11.69
N ILE A 256 -8.55 -2.69 12.82
CA ILE A 256 -7.79 -3.80 13.40
C ILE A 256 -8.32 -5.14 12.87
N ALA A 257 -7.52 -5.81 12.05
CA ALA A 257 -7.68 -7.23 11.73
C ALA A 257 -6.30 -7.77 11.36
N GLY A 258 -5.89 -8.87 11.98
CA GLY A 258 -4.57 -9.49 11.85
C GLY A 258 -4.45 -10.33 10.59
N PHE A 259 -5.05 -11.51 10.57
CA PHE A 259 -4.91 -12.44 9.46
C PHE A 259 -5.82 -12.06 8.29
N ALA A 260 -5.38 -11.97 7.03
CA ALA A 260 -4.00 -12.08 6.51
C ALA A 260 -3.31 -10.71 6.34
N SER A 261 -1.98 -10.71 6.29
CA SER A 261 -1.16 -9.50 6.18
C SER A 261 -1.28 -8.84 4.80
N LEU A 262 -2.11 -7.81 4.71
CA LEU A 262 -2.27 -7.05 3.47
C LEU A 262 -1.08 -6.14 3.17
N HIS A 263 -0.30 -5.77 4.18
CA HIS A 263 0.98 -5.10 4.02
C HIS A 263 1.90 -5.92 3.13
N VAL A 264 2.11 -7.19 3.49
CA VAL A 264 2.94 -8.13 2.73
C VAL A 264 2.34 -8.42 1.37
N SER A 265 1.03 -8.71 1.30
CA SER A 265 0.35 -9.00 0.04
C SER A 265 0.52 -7.90 -1.02
N ILE A 266 0.31 -6.64 -0.63
CA ILE A 266 0.39 -5.49 -1.53
C ILE A 266 1.81 -5.18 -1.95
N VAL A 267 2.77 -5.16 -1.02
CA VAL A 267 4.17 -4.87 -1.35
C VAL A 267 4.76 -6.02 -2.19
N PHE A 268 4.42 -7.27 -1.89
CA PHE A 268 4.79 -8.42 -2.70
C PHE A 268 4.21 -8.35 -4.12
N THR A 269 2.94 -7.99 -4.25
CA THR A 269 2.29 -7.76 -5.55
C THR A 269 3.06 -6.73 -6.38
N ALA A 270 3.48 -5.62 -5.76
CA ALA A 270 4.26 -4.58 -6.42
C ALA A 270 5.66 -5.06 -6.83
N ALA A 271 6.38 -5.73 -5.92
CA ALA A 271 7.71 -6.28 -6.20
C ALA A 271 7.66 -7.33 -7.32
N LEU A 272 6.69 -8.25 -7.27
CA LEU A 272 6.51 -9.30 -8.25
C LEU A 272 6.11 -8.75 -9.62
N ILE A 273 5.16 -7.81 -9.70
CA ILE A 273 4.79 -7.18 -10.98
C ILE A 273 5.97 -6.39 -11.54
N ALA A 274 6.70 -5.63 -10.72
CA ALA A 274 7.90 -4.92 -11.16
C ALA A 274 8.96 -5.87 -11.74
N GLN A 275 9.17 -7.01 -11.08
CA GLN A 275 10.07 -8.07 -11.53
C GLN A 275 9.60 -8.68 -12.87
N LEU A 276 8.31 -9.02 -13.00
CA LEU A 276 7.73 -9.61 -14.21
C LEU A 276 7.75 -8.65 -15.40
N LEU A 277 7.55 -7.35 -15.14
CA LEU A 277 7.66 -6.29 -16.14
C LEU A 277 9.11 -5.89 -16.45
N ARG A 278 10.10 -6.46 -15.76
CA ARG A 278 11.53 -6.14 -15.89
C ARG A 278 11.82 -4.65 -15.74
N LEU A 279 11.18 -4.04 -14.73
CA LEU A 279 11.47 -2.65 -14.37
C LEU A 279 12.93 -2.50 -13.90
N PRO A 280 13.49 -1.27 -13.90
CA PRO A 280 14.90 -1.04 -13.56
C PRO A 280 15.31 -1.74 -12.26
N ARG A 281 16.50 -2.36 -12.26
CA ARG A 281 16.99 -3.19 -11.14
C ARG A 281 16.95 -2.46 -9.80
N LEU A 282 17.23 -1.16 -9.79
CA LEU A 282 17.16 -0.35 -8.58
C LEU A 282 15.74 -0.27 -8.00
N LEU A 283 14.73 -0.04 -8.84
CA LEU A 283 13.33 -0.01 -8.40
C LEU A 283 12.88 -1.39 -7.92
N THR A 284 13.15 -2.42 -8.72
CA THR A 284 12.75 -3.80 -8.40
C THR A 284 13.43 -4.29 -7.12
N GLY A 285 14.75 -4.09 -7.00
CA GLY A 285 15.51 -4.41 -5.80
C GLY A 285 15.02 -3.61 -4.59
N GLY A 286 14.74 -2.32 -4.75
CA GLY A 286 14.17 -1.48 -3.70
C GLY A 286 12.81 -1.98 -3.20
N LEU A 287 11.93 -2.46 -4.09
CA LEU A 287 10.63 -3.05 -3.71
C LEU A 287 10.79 -4.37 -2.96
N TRP A 288 11.73 -5.24 -3.36
CA TRP A 288 12.05 -6.46 -2.63
C TRP A 288 12.66 -6.17 -1.25
N THR A 289 13.54 -5.19 -1.15
CA THR A 289 14.06 -4.73 0.16
C THR A 289 12.94 -4.17 1.03
N PHE A 290 12.07 -3.33 0.46
CA PHE A 290 10.93 -2.76 1.18
C PHE A 290 9.98 -3.85 1.68
N LEU A 291 9.68 -4.86 0.86
CA LEU A 291 8.93 -6.05 1.25
C LEU A 291 9.56 -6.77 2.44
N THR A 292 10.86 -7.09 2.38
CA THR A 292 11.55 -7.78 3.48
C THR A 292 11.46 -6.97 4.78
N LEU A 293 11.71 -5.66 4.70
CA LEU A 293 11.61 -4.79 5.88
C LEU A 293 10.16 -4.66 6.37
N THR A 294 9.17 -4.76 5.48
CA THR A 294 7.74 -4.74 5.83
C THR A 294 7.35 -6.00 6.60
N VAL A 295 7.74 -7.19 6.12
CA VAL A 295 7.55 -8.49 6.83
C VAL A 295 8.19 -8.44 8.22
N LEU A 296 9.42 -7.91 8.31
CA LEU A 296 10.07 -7.76 9.61
C LEU A 296 9.31 -6.80 10.52
N ALA A 297 8.91 -5.63 10.01
CA ALA A 297 8.19 -4.64 10.80
C ALA A 297 6.82 -5.14 11.28
N THR A 298 6.08 -5.89 10.46
CA THR A 298 4.75 -6.40 10.81
C THR A 298 4.80 -7.37 11.99
N VAL A 299 5.78 -8.28 12.00
CA VAL A 299 5.97 -9.22 13.11
C VAL A 299 6.62 -8.53 14.31
N TYR A 300 7.64 -7.69 14.09
CA TYR A 300 8.39 -7.01 15.15
C TYR A 300 7.51 -6.14 16.06
N PHE A 301 6.55 -5.42 15.47
CA PHE A 301 5.59 -4.58 16.21
C PHE A 301 4.31 -5.30 16.62
N GLY A 302 4.18 -6.60 16.31
CA GLY A 302 3.01 -7.38 16.70
C GLY A 302 1.74 -7.05 15.92
N TRP A 303 1.85 -6.51 14.71
CA TRP A 303 0.69 -6.34 13.82
C TRP A 303 0.15 -7.68 13.35
N HIS A 304 1.05 -8.61 13.07
CA HIS A 304 0.76 -9.86 12.38
C HIS A 304 1.54 -11.03 13.00
N TYR A 305 0.89 -12.19 12.98
CA TYR A 305 1.56 -13.48 13.11
C TYR A 305 2.37 -13.75 11.82
N VAL A 306 3.43 -14.55 11.89
CA VAL A 306 4.20 -15.00 10.71
C VAL A 306 3.30 -15.71 9.68
N LEU A 307 2.31 -16.48 10.13
CA LEU A 307 1.33 -17.14 9.27
C LEU A 307 0.45 -16.13 8.51
N ASP A 308 0.18 -14.97 9.08
CA ASP A 308 -0.54 -13.89 8.38
C ASP A 308 0.28 -13.41 7.18
N ASP A 309 1.61 -13.32 7.32
CA ASP A 309 2.52 -12.91 6.24
C ASP A 309 2.63 -13.98 5.16
N VAL A 310 2.67 -15.27 5.53
CA VAL A 310 2.59 -16.39 4.57
C VAL A 310 1.29 -16.32 3.77
N ALA A 311 0.15 -16.10 4.43
CA ALA A 311 -1.12 -15.91 3.76
C ALA A 311 -1.12 -14.64 2.88
N GLY A 312 -0.45 -13.57 3.32
CA GLY A 312 -0.20 -12.36 2.55
C GLY A 312 0.52 -12.65 1.22
N PHE A 313 1.60 -13.44 1.24
CA PHE A 313 2.30 -13.88 0.02
C PHE A 313 1.38 -14.66 -0.93
N MET A 314 0.56 -15.57 -0.38
CA MET A 314 -0.38 -16.36 -1.17
C MET A 314 -1.45 -15.48 -1.83
N ILE A 315 -2.06 -14.56 -1.08
CA ILE A 315 -3.03 -13.60 -1.62
C ILE A 315 -2.37 -12.76 -2.71
N GLY A 316 -1.19 -12.20 -2.45
CA GLY A 316 -0.49 -11.37 -3.44
C GLY A 316 -0.16 -12.14 -4.72
N GLY A 317 0.32 -13.38 -4.61
CA GLY A 317 0.60 -14.24 -5.76
C GLY A 317 -0.65 -14.55 -6.58
N VAL A 318 -1.76 -14.91 -5.91
CA VAL A 318 -3.07 -15.14 -6.55
C VAL A 318 -3.56 -13.87 -7.24
N SER A 319 -3.48 -12.71 -6.58
CA SER A 319 -3.89 -11.42 -7.14
C SER A 319 -3.09 -11.03 -8.38
N VAL A 320 -1.77 -11.26 -8.38
CA VAL A 320 -0.92 -11.05 -9.56
C VAL A 320 -1.34 -11.96 -10.70
N TYR A 321 -1.56 -13.25 -10.42
CA TYR A 321 -1.94 -14.25 -11.41
C TYR A 321 -3.33 -13.96 -12.02
N VAL A 322 -4.36 -13.85 -11.18
CA VAL A 322 -5.74 -13.60 -11.59
C VAL A 322 -5.86 -12.22 -12.24
N GLY A 323 -5.19 -11.21 -11.69
CA GLY A 323 -5.15 -9.87 -12.27
C GLY A 323 -4.56 -9.87 -13.68
N ALA A 324 -3.54 -10.68 -13.95
CA ALA A 324 -2.95 -10.80 -15.28
C ALA A 324 -3.93 -11.47 -16.25
N LEU A 325 -4.59 -12.55 -15.83
CA LEU A 325 -5.61 -13.23 -16.64
C LEU A 325 -6.78 -12.29 -16.96
N ALA A 326 -7.29 -11.56 -15.96
CA ALA A 326 -8.43 -10.67 -16.09
C ALA A 326 -8.14 -9.46 -17.00
N THR A 327 -6.88 -9.03 -17.09
CA THR A 327 -6.45 -7.90 -17.93
C THR A 327 -5.73 -8.32 -19.21
N GLY A 328 -5.64 -9.63 -19.47
CA GLY A 328 -4.99 -10.21 -20.65
C GLY A 328 -3.48 -9.97 -20.72
N GLN A 329 -2.79 -9.82 -19.58
CA GLN A 329 -1.33 -9.73 -19.54
C GLN A 329 -0.69 -11.12 -19.67
N PRO A 330 0.28 -11.31 -20.57
CA PRO A 330 0.99 -12.58 -20.66
C PRO A 330 1.96 -12.73 -19.48
N LEU A 331 1.65 -13.66 -18.56
CA LEU A 331 2.53 -14.02 -17.43
C LEU A 331 3.77 -14.81 -17.86
N ARG A 332 3.66 -15.56 -18.97
CA ARG A 332 4.73 -16.36 -19.56
C ARG A 332 4.97 -15.84 -20.97
N ARG A 333 6.20 -15.43 -21.27
CA ARG A 333 6.59 -15.19 -22.66
C ARG A 333 6.43 -16.53 -23.37
N ARG A 334 5.60 -16.62 -24.42
CA ARG A 334 5.88 -17.58 -25.49
C ARG A 334 7.32 -17.30 -25.87
N ALA A 335 8.22 -18.24 -25.59
CA ALA A 335 9.48 -18.28 -26.29
C ALA A 335 9.11 -18.45 -27.76
N SER A 336 9.02 -17.36 -28.49
CA SER A 336 8.98 -17.38 -29.95
C SER A 336 10.36 -17.84 -30.41
N HIS A 337 10.55 -19.15 -30.31
CA HIS A 337 11.36 -19.95 -31.22
C HIS A 337 10.43 -20.41 -32.36
N GLU A 338 9.84 -19.45 -33.07
CA GLU A 338 9.65 -19.60 -34.51
C GLU A 338 10.98 -19.06 -35.06
N ARG A 339 12.05 -19.85 -35.20
CA ARG A 339 12.38 -20.54 -36.47
C ARG A 339 11.58 -19.89 -37.61
N LEU A 340 12.11 -18.90 -38.32
CA LEU A 340 13.13 -19.10 -39.37
C LEU A 340 12.93 -20.37 -40.20
N ASP A 341 11.69 -20.83 -40.38
CA ASP A 341 11.30 -21.80 -41.39
C ASP A 341 10.00 -21.30 -42.05
N ASP A 342 10.10 -20.16 -42.72
CA ASP A 342 9.25 -19.86 -43.88
C ASP A 342 10.07 -19.01 -44.88
N VAL A 343 11.24 -19.54 -45.24
CA VAL A 343 11.89 -19.22 -46.51
C VAL A 343 11.17 -20.07 -47.56
N VAL A 344 10.04 -19.56 -48.05
CA VAL A 344 9.55 -19.97 -49.37
C VAL A 344 10.45 -19.27 -50.39
N ALA A 345 11.26 -20.09 -51.04
CA ALA A 345 12.12 -19.71 -52.13
C ALA A 345 11.33 -19.10 -53.30
N GLY A 346 11.85 -18.02 -53.87
CA GLY A 346 11.45 -17.55 -55.20
C GLY A 346 11.50 -16.04 -55.34
N ASP A 347 12.68 -15.44 -55.52
CA ASP A 347 13.05 -14.94 -56.84
C ASP A 347 14.52 -14.50 -56.88
N GLY A 348 15.16 -14.72 -58.04
CA GLY A 348 16.59 -14.49 -58.25
C GLY A 348 16.95 -13.08 -58.68
N ARG A 349 18.25 -12.77 -58.50
CA ARG A 349 18.99 -11.52 -58.79
C ARG A 349 18.91 -10.55 -57.59
N GLU A 350 20.00 -10.12 -56.96
CA GLU A 350 21.23 -9.58 -57.53
C GLU A 350 22.45 -9.86 -56.64
N ARG A 351 23.61 -10.00 -57.29
CA ARG A 351 24.95 -10.08 -56.70
C ARG A 351 25.52 -8.66 -56.63
N HIS A 352 26.03 -8.25 -55.47
CA HIS A 352 27.19 -7.36 -55.22
C HIS A 352 27.27 -7.23 -53.69
N GLY A 353 28.30 -7.64 -52.95
CA GLY A 353 29.71 -7.78 -53.25
C GLY A 353 30.47 -6.59 -52.66
N VAL A 354 30.74 -6.59 -51.35
CA VAL A 354 31.92 -5.98 -50.68
C VAL A 354 32.06 -6.63 -49.29
N ASP A 355 33.24 -7.19 -49.02
CA ASP A 355 33.69 -7.80 -47.77
C ASP A 355 34.51 -6.78 -46.91
N PRO A 356 34.96 -7.11 -45.69
CA PRO A 356 34.95 -6.25 -44.50
C PRO A 356 36.16 -5.30 -44.39
N ILE A 357 36.05 -4.27 -43.54
CA ILE A 357 37.20 -3.47 -43.09
C ILE A 357 37.34 -3.60 -41.57
N GLU A 358 38.55 -4.03 -41.21
CA GLU A 358 39.12 -4.24 -39.90
C GLU A 358 39.46 -2.92 -39.18
N ASP A 359 39.61 -3.06 -37.87
CA ASP A 359 39.98 -2.12 -36.81
C ASP A 359 41.11 -1.12 -37.12
N PRO A 360 41.11 0.09 -36.50
CA PRO A 360 42.32 0.48 -35.79
C PRO A 360 42.06 1.17 -34.42
N SER A 361 42.53 0.51 -33.37
CA SER A 361 43.44 0.95 -32.30
C SER A 361 43.69 2.45 -31.95
N VAL A 362 44.00 2.61 -30.65
CA VAL A 362 44.71 3.71 -29.92
C VAL A 362 43.82 4.84 -29.33
N GLY A 363 43.91 5.24 -28.05
CA GLY A 363 44.85 4.86 -26.98
C GLY A 363 44.43 5.38 -25.59
N THR A 364 45.16 4.89 -24.59
CA THR A 364 45.13 5.21 -23.16
C THR A 364 45.89 6.50 -22.83
N GLU A 365 45.41 7.31 -21.88
CA GLU A 365 46.15 7.90 -20.74
C GLU A 365 45.35 8.99 -20.00
N GLY A 366 45.46 9.03 -18.67
CA GLY A 366 45.22 10.25 -17.86
C GLY A 366 44.20 10.17 -16.70
N ALA A 367 44.60 9.61 -15.55
CA ALA A 367 44.19 10.12 -14.23
C ALA A 367 45.16 11.27 -13.84
N PRO A 368 44.97 12.11 -12.77
CA PRO A 368 44.02 12.05 -11.64
C PRO A 368 43.42 13.41 -11.20
N ARG A 369 42.48 13.42 -10.23
CA ARG A 369 42.57 14.16 -8.94
C ARG A 369 41.23 14.22 -8.18
N VAL A 370 41.33 13.85 -6.91
CA VAL A 370 40.36 14.01 -5.82
C VAL A 370 40.41 15.45 -5.32
N LEU A 371 39.25 16.04 -4.98
CA LEU A 371 39.15 17.11 -3.99
C LEU A 371 37.86 16.94 -3.18
N ASP A 372 38.06 17.06 -1.86
CA ASP A 372 37.13 16.95 -0.75
C ASP A 372 35.85 17.79 -0.87
N ALA A 373 34.74 17.23 -0.38
CA ALA A 373 33.56 17.95 0.05
C ALA A 373 33.01 17.35 1.36
N ARG A 374 33.90 17.13 2.33
CA ARG A 374 33.55 17.25 3.76
C ARG A 374 33.81 18.72 4.12
N ILE A 375 32.98 19.31 4.98
CA ILE A 375 32.84 20.76 5.28
C ILE A 375 31.78 21.45 4.40
N ALA A 376 30.51 21.07 4.60
CA ALA A 376 29.33 21.90 4.25
C ALA A 376 28.00 21.42 4.89
N LEU A 377 28.02 20.40 5.79
CA LEU A 377 26.80 19.79 6.34
C LEU A 377 26.58 20.06 7.84
N GLU A 378 27.55 20.62 8.56
CA GLU A 378 27.42 20.84 10.01
C GLU A 378 26.86 22.25 10.36
N GLU A 379 27.01 23.26 9.49
CA GLU A 379 26.48 24.62 9.75
C GLU A 379 24.99 24.83 9.40
N ARG A 380 24.30 23.83 8.81
CA ARG A 380 22.86 23.95 8.48
C ARG A 380 21.91 23.22 9.42
N LEU A 381 22.42 22.56 10.45
CA LEU A 381 21.60 21.85 11.45
C LEU A 381 21.33 22.67 12.72
N GLU A 382 22.11 23.73 12.99
CA GLU A 382 21.87 24.61 14.14
C GLU A 382 20.81 25.71 13.86
N GLU A 383 20.62 26.12 12.61
CA GLU A 383 19.66 27.20 12.28
C GLU A 383 18.18 26.74 12.21
N VAL A 384 17.93 25.43 12.32
CA VAL A 384 16.57 24.84 12.36
C VAL A 384 16.14 24.49 13.79
N ALA A 385 17.06 24.49 14.75
CA ALA A 385 16.78 24.21 16.16
C ALA A 385 16.13 25.41 16.90
N ASP A 386 16.37 26.64 16.46
CA ASP A 386 15.94 27.85 17.18
C ASP A 386 14.56 28.43 16.78
N ARG A 387 13.82 27.77 15.87
CA ARG A 387 12.49 28.25 15.41
C ARG A 387 11.29 27.40 15.87
N ARG A 388 11.48 26.45 16.79
CA ARG A 388 10.38 25.66 17.39
C ARG A 388 9.99 26.07 18.82
N GLY A 389 10.55 27.16 19.34
CA GLY A 389 10.08 27.76 20.58
C GLY A 389 9.03 28.83 20.32
N HIS A 390 7.75 28.44 20.28
CA HIS A 390 6.52 29.23 20.54
C HIS A 390 5.38 28.92 19.55
N GLY A 391 4.28 28.36 20.07
CA GLY A 391 2.99 28.32 19.38
C GLY A 391 2.13 27.09 19.67
N ASP A 392 1.38 27.14 20.77
CA ASP A 392 0.07 26.51 21.02
C ASP A 392 -0.07 24.97 20.98
N GLY A 393 0.50 24.30 21.98
CA GLY A 393 0.02 22.99 22.44
C GLY A 393 -0.83 23.16 23.69
N GLN A 394 -2.17 23.17 23.59
CA GLN A 394 -3.04 22.93 24.75
C GLN A 394 -4.56 22.65 24.56
N PRO A 395 -5.21 22.61 23.37
CA PRO A 395 -6.64 22.27 23.35
C PRO A 395 -6.96 20.76 23.21
N ARG A 396 -5.97 19.90 22.88
CA ARG A 396 -6.23 18.49 22.53
C ARG A 396 -6.07 17.49 23.69
N GLU A 397 -5.10 17.68 24.58
CA GLU A 397 -4.90 16.79 25.74
C GLU A 397 -6.06 16.84 26.73
N GLY A 398 -6.65 18.01 26.98
CA GLY A 398 -7.74 18.15 27.93
C GLY A 398 -9.04 17.42 27.53
N ARG A 399 -9.32 17.32 26.21
CA ARG A 399 -10.47 16.54 25.71
C ARG A 399 -10.22 15.04 25.79
N PHE A 400 -8.96 14.64 25.69
CA PHE A 400 -8.53 13.24 25.70
C PHE A 400 -8.59 12.64 27.11
N GLU A 401 -8.09 13.38 28.11
CA GLU A 401 -8.19 12.97 29.51
C GLU A 401 -9.63 12.97 30.04
N ALA A 402 -10.44 13.93 29.60
CA ALA A 402 -11.87 13.96 29.93
C ALA A 402 -12.63 12.75 29.36
N LEU A 403 -12.21 12.20 28.21
CA LEU A 403 -12.82 11.02 27.60
C LEU A 403 -12.35 9.73 28.28
N LYS A 404 -11.04 9.59 28.56
CA LYS A 404 -10.50 8.45 29.34
C LYS A 404 -11.20 8.34 30.71
N ARG A 405 -11.40 9.47 31.39
CA ARG A 405 -12.07 9.50 32.69
C ARG A 405 -13.56 9.13 32.60
N ARG A 406 -14.29 9.56 31.57
CA ARG A 406 -15.70 9.18 31.36
C ARG A 406 -15.90 7.70 31.04
N VAL A 407 -14.94 7.08 30.34
CA VAL A 407 -14.97 5.64 30.06
C VAL A 407 -14.66 4.84 31.34
N ALA A 408 -13.74 5.31 32.18
CA ALA A 408 -13.41 4.69 33.45
C ALA A 408 -14.55 4.80 34.49
N GLU A 409 -15.17 5.97 34.64
CA GLU A 409 -16.23 6.22 35.65
C GLU A 409 -17.50 5.38 35.43
N ARG A 410 -17.77 4.92 34.20
CA ARG A 410 -18.94 4.07 33.91
C ARG A 410 -18.68 2.58 34.14
N HIS A 411 -17.42 2.15 34.20
CA HIS A 411 -17.06 0.78 34.58
C HIS A 411 -17.14 0.54 36.10
N GLU A 412 -17.20 1.60 36.90
CA GLU A 412 -17.30 1.53 38.37
C GLU A 412 -18.73 1.65 38.92
N GLN A 413 -19.77 1.80 38.09
CA GLN A 413 -21.17 1.76 38.55
C GLN A 413 -21.76 0.35 38.34
N PRO A 414 -21.94 -0.46 39.40
CA PRO A 414 -22.73 -1.68 39.29
C PRO A 414 -24.20 -1.29 39.11
N GLN A 415 -24.88 -1.98 38.20
CA GLN A 415 -26.33 -1.94 38.02
C GLN A 415 -27.04 -2.04 39.39
N ARG A 416 -27.58 -0.91 39.86
CA ARG A 416 -28.66 -0.88 40.84
C ARG A 416 -29.87 -0.32 40.12
N GLU A 417 -30.79 -1.21 39.76
CA GLU A 417 -32.25 -1.03 39.82
C GLU A 417 -32.92 -2.09 38.93
N GLY A 418 -33.81 -2.90 39.54
CA GLY A 418 -34.63 -3.85 38.78
C GLY A 418 -35.14 -5.10 39.51
N SER A 419 -35.31 -5.10 40.83
CA SER A 419 -36.16 -6.07 41.52
C SER A 419 -36.91 -5.34 42.62
N ASP A 420 -38.20 -5.11 42.40
CA ASP A 420 -39.27 -5.38 43.36
C ASP A 420 -40.56 -4.70 42.88
N GLY A 421 -41.59 -5.51 42.62
CA GLY A 421 -42.93 -5.00 42.37
C GLY A 421 -43.84 -5.93 41.59
N ASP A 422 -44.06 -7.18 42.05
CA ASP A 422 -45.37 -7.81 41.88
C ASP A 422 -45.55 -9.01 42.83
N ALA A 423 -46.15 -8.76 44.01
CA ALA A 423 -46.98 -9.72 44.75
C ALA A 423 -47.68 -9.03 45.94
N ARG A 424 -49.01 -8.90 45.79
CA ARG A 424 -50.06 -8.63 46.78
C ARG A 424 -50.45 -7.19 47.08
#